data_AF-A0A0L6UX54-F1
#
_entry.id   AF-A0A0L6UX54-F1
#
_cell.length_a   1.000
_cell.length_b   1.000
_cell.length_c   1.000
_cell.angle_alpha   90.00
_cell.angle_beta   90.00
_cell.angle_gamma   90.00
#
_symmetry.space_group_name_H-M   'P 1'
#
loop_
_entity.id
_entity.type
_entity.pdbx_description
1 polymer ?
#
loop_
_entity_poly.entity_id
_entity_poly.type
_entity_poly.pdbx_seq_one_letter_code
_entity_poly.pdbx_strand_id
1 'polypeptide(L)'
;MALSALAHKLPRSNPSPKWSTRTGIPLTLAQPKSRLGFGGSLTAGANVVRPPHLKLHTSSNHIFLSSDFGPTMKDIYKDEELTVPEGVKVSIRARTITVEGPKGSLCKHVKHINMDLKLISDPKGYKVKFIVWHGGRKHVACLRTVKSLVENMIIGVTKGFLYKMRSVYAHFPINIIISDDARSVEIRNFLGEKRVRHVPMLEGVTVTESKAQKDEITIQGLDIEKVGQSAASIHTACLVKNKDIRKFLDGIYVSERTTIEKDE
;
A
#
# COMPACT_ATOMS: atom_id res chain seq x y z
N MET A 1 -1.31 -47.67 44.83
CA MET A 1 -0.24 -48.60 45.24
C MET A 1 -0.06 -49.64 44.16
N ALA A 2 0.97 -49.50 43.32
CA ALA A 2 1.63 -50.56 42.53
C ALA A 2 2.70 -49.91 41.63
N LEU A 3 3.96 -50.29 41.87
CA LEU A 3 5.05 -50.54 40.92
C LEU A 3 5.04 -49.82 39.55
N SER A 4 6.10 -49.08 39.24
CA SER A 4 7.18 -49.63 38.39
C SER A 4 8.27 -48.58 38.12
N ALA A 5 9.50 -49.08 38.08
CA ALA A 5 10.68 -48.39 37.60
C ALA A 5 10.61 -48.18 36.09
N LEU A 6 11.05 -47.02 35.58
CA LEU A 6 11.55 -46.96 34.20
C LEU A 6 12.60 -45.88 34.02
N ALA A 7 13.72 -46.33 33.47
CA ALA A 7 14.98 -45.64 33.33
C ALA A 7 14.93 -44.44 32.37
N HIS A 8 15.73 -43.43 32.69
CA HIS A 8 16.13 -42.34 31.82
C HIS A 8 16.62 -42.87 30.46
N LYS A 9 15.92 -42.50 29.38
CA LYS A 9 16.34 -42.72 28.00
C LYS A 9 16.22 -41.39 27.24
N LEU A 10 17.36 -40.73 27.07
CA LEU A 10 17.54 -39.56 26.20
C LEU A 10 17.14 -39.93 24.75
N PRO A 11 16.37 -39.09 24.03
CA PRO A 11 16.10 -39.32 22.63
C PRO A 11 17.32 -38.97 21.76
N ARG A 12 17.80 -39.97 21.04
CA ARG A 12 18.83 -39.88 20.00
C ARG A 12 18.26 -39.11 18.80
N SER A 13 18.96 -38.07 18.38
CA SER A 13 18.78 -37.37 17.11
C SER A 13 19.12 -38.30 15.93
N ASN A 14 18.21 -38.45 14.98
CA ASN A 14 18.48 -39.13 13.71
C ASN A 14 18.53 -38.13 12.53
N PRO A 15 19.23 -38.50 11.45
CA PRO A 15 19.99 -37.56 10.62
C PRO A 15 19.26 -37.12 9.34
N SER A 16 19.64 -35.96 8.83
CA SER A 16 19.22 -35.41 7.54
C SER A 16 19.86 -36.16 6.35
N PRO A 17 19.16 -36.34 5.22
CA PRO A 17 19.73 -36.98 4.04
C PRO A 17 20.52 -35.97 3.19
N LYS A 18 21.77 -36.34 2.85
CA LYS A 18 22.68 -35.64 1.93
C LYS A 18 22.52 -36.17 0.51
N TRP A 19 22.44 -35.28 -0.49
CA TRP A 19 22.82 -35.51 -1.90
C TRP A 19 23.56 -34.24 -2.37
N SER A 20 24.89 -34.19 -2.25
CA SER A 20 25.93 -34.45 -3.28
C SER A 20 25.92 -33.55 -4.53
N THR A 21 26.86 -32.60 -4.51
CA THR A 21 27.79 -32.22 -5.59
C THR A 21 27.23 -31.85 -6.97
N ARG A 22 27.45 -30.60 -7.40
CA ARG A 22 28.53 -30.18 -8.32
C ARG A 22 28.24 -28.83 -8.95
N THR A 23 29.30 -28.01 -8.99
CA THR A 23 29.70 -27.09 -10.07
C THR A 23 28.83 -25.88 -10.39
N GLY A 24 29.47 -24.71 -10.29
CA GLY A 24 28.90 -23.40 -10.59
C GLY A 24 28.48 -23.20 -12.04
N ILE A 25 27.66 -22.17 -12.22
CA ILE A 25 27.24 -21.65 -13.51
C ILE A 25 27.38 -20.12 -13.46
N PRO A 26 28.05 -19.51 -14.46
CA PRO A 26 28.21 -18.07 -14.57
C PRO A 26 26.99 -17.40 -15.23
N LEU A 27 26.84 -16.09 -14.96
CA LEU A 27 26.01 -15.18 -15.75
C LEU A 27 26.48 -15.14 -17.20
N THR A 28 25.57 -15.36 -18.16
CA THR A 28 25.73 -14.88 -19.54
C THR A 28 24.41 -14.49 -20.16
N LEU A 29 24.43 -13.30 -20.76
CA LEU A 29 23.36 -12.61 -21.48
C LEU A 29 22.88 -13.41 -22.70
N ALA A 30 21.57 -13.46 -22.91
CA ALA A 30 20.95 -13.95 -24.13
C ALA A 30 20.67 -12.77 -25.10
N GLN A 31 21.21 -12.87 -26.32
CA GLN A 31 20.83 -12.06 -27.48
C GLN A 31 19.69 -12.74 -28.28
N PRO A 32 18.85 -12.00 -29.03
CA PRO A 32 17.90 -12.59 -29.97
C PRO A 32 18.49 -12.74 -31.39
N LYS A 33 18.40 -13.95 -31.96
CA LYS A 33 18.76 -14.29 -33.34
C LYS A 33 17.52 -14.34 -34.26
N SER A 34 17.64 -13.64 -35.39
CA SER A 34 17.27 -13.99 -36.79
C SER A 34 15.94 -14.70 -37.09
N ARG A 35 15.03 -14.10 -37.88
CA ARG A 35 14.99 -14.05 -39.37
C ARG A 35 14.39 -15.32 -40.00
N LEU A 36 13.17 -15.20 -40.53
CA LEU A 36 12.56 -16.09 -41.53
C LEU A 36 11.95 -15.20 -42.62
N GLY A 37 12.33 -15.43 -43.86
CA GLY A 37 11.86 -14.71 -45.04
C GLY A 37 10.86 -15.51 -45.85
N PHE A 38 10.14 -14.82 -46.74
CA PHE A 38 9.54 -15.37 -47.96
C PHE A 38 9.46 -14.25 -49.00
N GLY A 39 9.91 -14.54 -50.22
CA GLY A 39 9.99 -13.59 -51.34
C GLY A 39 8.80 -13.65 -52.30
N GLY A 40 8.73 -12.65 -53.18
CA GLY A 40 7.82 -12.59 -54.32
C GLY A 40 7.91 -11.25 -55.05
N SER A 41 8.46 -11.26 -56.26
CA SER A 41 8.67 -10.11 -57.16
C SER A 41 7.49 -9.86 -58.10
N LEU A 42 7.25 -8.61 -58.54
CA LEU A 42 7.32 -8.17 -59.96
C LEU A 42 6.70 -6.77 -60.22
N THR A 43 7.48 -5.96 -60.94
CA THR A 43 7.16 -4.97 -62.01
C THR A 43 6.41 -3.64 -61.76
N ALA A 44 7.21 -2.57 -61.92
CA ALA A 44 7.10 -1.47 -62.92
C ALA A 44 6.04 -0.36 -62.77
N GLY A 45 6.50 0.89 -62.81
CA GLY A 45 5.71 2.03 -63.32
C GLY A 45 6.00 3.41 -62.72
N ALA A 46 6.63 4.27 -63.52
CA ALA A 46 6.44 5.73 -63.60
C ALA A 46 7.03 6.70 -62.53
N ASN A 47 8.16 7.30 -62.93
CA ASN A 47 8.42 8.74 -63.14
C ASN A 47 8.39 9.80 -62.00
N VAL A 48 9.58 10.46 -61.84
CA VAL A 48 9.82 11.94 -61.90
C VAL A 48 9.46 12.70 -60.59
N VAL A 49 10.28 13.50 -59.89
CA VAL A 49 11.47 14.37 -60.13
C VAL A 49 12.32 14.41 -58.84
N ARG A 50 13.66 14.52 -58.93
CA ARG A 50 14.52 15.06 -57.84
C ARG A 50 15.10 16.42 -58.28
N PRO A 51 15.18 17.43 -57.40
CA PRO A 51 16.15 18.51 -57.55
C PRO A 51 17.43 18.26 -56.70
N PRO A 52 18.54 18.96 -57.00
CA PRO A 52 19.90 18.48 -56.79
C PRO A 52 20.53 18.89 -55.44
N HIS A 53 21.61 18.18 -55.14
CA HIS A 53 22.55 18.37 -54.03
C HIS A 53 22.97 19.83 -53.78
N LEU A 54 23.03 20.21 -52.49
CA LEU A 54 24.14 20.99 -51.95
C LEU A 54 24.72 20.25 -50.74
N LYS A 55 25.98 19.83 -50.86
CA LYS A 55 26.78 19.30 -49.75
C LYS A 55 27.19 20.46 -48.85
N LEU A 56 26.94 20.35 -47.55
CA LEU A 56 27.77 21.04 -46.56
C LEU A 56 28.15 20.06 -45.45
N HIS A 57 29.45 20.12 -45.16
CA HIS A 57 30.18 19.27 -44.24
C HIS A 57 29.66 19.35 -42.80
N THR A 58 29.65 18.17 -42.19
CA THR A 58 29.88 17.87 -40.77
C THR A 58 30.32 19.05 -39.88
N SER A 59 29.54 19.36 -38.84
CA SER A 59 30.07 19.46 -37.48
C SER A 59 28.95 19.52 -36.45
N SER A 60 29.24 18.92 -35.29
CA SER A 60 28.69 19.27 -33.97
C SER A 60 27.34 18.69 -33.57
N ASN A 61 27.42 17.50 -32.96
CA ASN A 61 26.71 17.10 -31.73
C ASN A 61 25.71 18.11 -31.18
N HIS A 62 24.46 18.05 -31.65
CA HIS A 62 23.33 18.59 -30.90
C HIS A 62 22.97 17.59 -29.79
N ILE A 63 23.70 17.69 -28.68
CA ILE A 63 23.21 17.20 -27.40
C ILE A 63 21.97 18.04 -27.09
N PHE A 64 20.79 17.42 -27.08
CA PHE A 64 19.60 17.97 -26.45
C PHE A 64 19.89 18.11 -24.94
N LEU A 65 20.57 19.19 -24.56
CA LEU A 65 20.50 19.72 -23.20
C LEU A 65 19.07 20.23 -23.05
N SER A 66 18.25 19.46 -22.36
CA SER A 66 16.94 19.88 -21.87
C SER A 66 17.11 21.16 -21.07
N SER A 67 16.90 22.30 -21.72
CA SER A 67 16.87 23.64 -21.14
C SER A 67 15.54 23.91 -20.43
N ASP A 68 15.08 22.95 -19.63
CA ASP A 68 13.87 23.08 -18.79
C ASP A 68 14.22 23.24 -17.30
N PHE A 69 15.49 23.47 -16.96
CA PHE A 69 15.89 23.89 -15.62
C PHE A 69 15.96 25.41 -15.52
N GLY A 70 14.83 26.07 -15.72
CA GLY A 70 14.63 27.41 -15.14
C GLY A 70 14.73 27.33 -13.61
N PRO A 71 15.13 28.42 -12.92
CA PRO A 71 15.17 28.43 -11.46
C PRO A 71 13.76 28.14 -10.93
N THR A 72 13.56 26.92 -10.43
CA THR A 72 12.32 26.58 -9.73
C THR A 72 12.21 27.51 -8.52
N MET A 73 11.17 28.35 -8.48
CA MET A 73 10.90 29.23 -7.35
C MET A 73 10.86 28.36 -6.08
N LYS A 74 11.80 28.60 -5.18
CA LYS A 74 11.88 27.92 -3.89
C LYS A 74 11.34 28.84 -2.83
N ASP A 75 10.43 28.31 -2.02
CA ASP A 75 10.02 29.02 -0.83
C ASP A 75 11.13 28.92 0.21
N ILE A 76 11.59 30.08 0.71
CA ILE A 76 12.68 30.14 1.70
C ILE A 76 12.24 29.44 2.99
N TYR A 77 11.01 29.71 3.42
CA TYR A 77 10.44 29.17 4.65
C TYR A 77 8.94 28.91 4.46
N LYS A 78 8.51 27.69 4.79
CA LYS A 78 7.10 27.32 4.92
C LYS A 78 6.91 26.46 6.14
N ASP A 79 5.86 26.76 6.88
CA ASP A 79 5.46 26.04 8.07
C ASP A 79 3.97 25.70 8.08
N GLU A 80 3.66 24.59 8.75
CA GLU A 80 2.31 24.21 9.11
C GLU A 80 2.27 23.81 10.58
N GLU A 81 1.15 24.09 11.23
CA GLU A 81 0.94 23.78 12.64
C GLU A 81 -0.27 22.87 12.82
N LEU A 82 -0.18 21.99 13.83
CA LEU A 82 -1.23 21.08 14.25
C LEU A 82 -1.39 21.16 15.77
N THR A 83 -2.60 21.45 16.23
CA THR A 83 -2.97 21.41 17.65
C THR A 83 -3.24 19.98 18.09
N VAL A 84 -2.62 19.57 19.19
CA VAL A 84 -2.82 18.24 19.79
C VAL A 84 -3.94 18.33 20.83
N PRO A 85 -4.96 17.45 20.77
CA PRO A 85 -6.03 17.43 21.78
C PRO A 85 -5.53 16.90 23.13
N GLU A 86 -6.29 17.17 24.18
CA GLU A 86 -5.98 16.69 25.54
C GLU A 86 -6.03 15.14 25.60
N GLY A 87 -5.20 14.56 26.47
CA GLY A 87 -5.11 13.10 26.63
C GLY A 87 -4.29 12.36 25.57
N VAL A 88 -3.68 13.09 24.62
CA VAL A 88 -2.77 12.52 23.61
C VAL A 88 -1.35 13.01 23.83
N LYS A 89 -0.41 12.07 23.91
CA LYS A 89 1.01 12.37 24.05
C LYS A 89 1.73 12.11 22.73
N VAL A 90 2.35 13.14 22.18
CA VAL A 90 3.13 13.06 20.95
C VAL A 90 4.61 13.15 21.30
N SER A 91 5.42 12.22 20.78
CA SER A 91 6.88 12.28 20.87
C SER A 91 7.50 12.21 19.48
N ILE A 92 8.51 13.04 19.26
CA ILE A 92 9.19 13.16 17.97
C ILE A 92 10.67 12.93 18.20
N ARG A 93 11.22 11.86 17.58
CA ARG A 93 12.64 11.51 17.67
C ARG A 93 13.17 11.19 16.29
N ALA A 94 14.14 11.96 15.79
CA ALA A 94 14.79 11.72 14.49
C ALA A 94 13.80 11.45 13.34
N ARG A 95 12.77 12.29 13.20
CA ARG A 95 11.66 12.17 12.23
C ARG A 95 10.83 10.87 12.34
N THR A 96 10.88 10.23 13.50
CA THR A 96 9.93 9.20 13.93
C THR A 96 8.94 9.85 14.87
N ILE A 97 7.66 9.72 14.53
CA ILE A 97 6.55 10.28 15.28
C ILE A 97 5.88 9.12 16.01
N THR A 98 5.80 9.22 17.33
CA THR A 98 5.10 8.25 18.17
C THR A 98 3.97 8.99 18.88
N VAL A 99 2.75 8.51 18.68
CA VAL A 99 1.54 9.08 19.27
C VAL A 99 0.95 8.03 20.20
N GLU A 100 0.78 8.40 21.46
CA GLU A 100 0.19 7.58 22.50
C GLU A 100 -1.14 8.21 22.91
N GLY A 101 -2.17 7.38 23.04
CA GLY A 101 -3.51 7.78 23.47
C GLY A 101 -4.21 6.67 24.24
N PRO A 102 -5.50 6.85 24.56
CA PRO A 102 -6.23 5.93 25.41
C PRO A 102 -6.36 4.51 24.82
N LYS A 103 -6.48 4.37 23.50
CA LYS A 103 -6.66 3.07 22.85
C LYS A 103 -5.36 2.33 22.52
N GLY A 104 -4.21 2.99 22.61
CA GLY A 104 -2.92 2.40 22.29
C GLY A 104 -1.90 3.41 21.78
N SER A 105 -0.87 2.88 21.13
CA SER A 105 0.23 3.68 20.56
C SER A 105 0.42 3.39 19.08
N LEU A 106 0.74 4.43 18.32
CA LEU A 106 1.08 4.36 16.90
C LEU A 106 2.44 4.98 16.66
N CYS A 107 3.26 4.32 15.85
CA CYS A 107 4.59 4.79 15.49
C CYS A 107 4.70 4.89 13.97
N LYS A 108 5.20 6.02 13.48
CA LYS A 108 5.39 6.25 12.05
C LYS A 108 6.72 6.94 11.74
N HIS A 109 7.41 6.43 10.73
CA HIS A 109 8.71 6.93 10.30
C HIS A 109 8.57 7.80 9.05
N VAL A 110 9.03 9.04 9.12
CA VAL A 110 8.94 10.02 8.01
C VAL A 110 10.32 10.44 7.51
N LYS A 111 11.32 9.56 7.67
CA LYS A 111 12.73 9.84 7.35
C LYS A 111 12.99 10.12 5.87
N HIS A 112 12.12 9.67 4.98
CA HIS A 112 12.24 9.86 3.53
C HIS A 112 11.98 11.32 3.10
N ILE A 113 11.35 12.14 3.95
CA ILE A 113 11.09 13.56 3.67
C ILE A 113 12.03 14.42 4.49
N ASN A 114 12.68 15.39 3.84
CA ASN A 114 13.63 16.28 4.50
C ASN A 114 12.92 17.48 5.14
N MET A 115 12.25 17.25 6.26
CA MET A 115 11.55 18.30 7.01
C MET A 115 11.96 18.32 8.48
N ASP A 116 11.81 19.49 9.09
CA ASP A 116 11.97 19.68 10.52
C ASP A 116 10.62 19.50 11.21
N LEU A 117 10.62 18.69 12.27
CA LEU A 117 9.45 18.42 13.10
C LEU A 117 9.77 18.89 14.50
N LYS A 118 9.03 19.89 14.99
CA LYS A 118 9.23 20.47 16.32
C LYS A 118 7.95 20.35 17.13
N LEU A 119 8.08 19.91 18.37
CA LEU A 119 7.00 19.96 19.35
C LEU A 119 7.14 21.27 20.12
N ILE A 120 6.15 22.15 19.97
CA ILE A 120 6.07 23.44 20.64
C ILE A 120 5.10 23.28 21.81
N SER A 121 5.58 23.65 23.00
CA SER A 121 4.76 23.72 24.19
C SER A 121 4.27 25.15 24.34
N ASP A 122 3.00 25.40 24.02
CA ASP A 122 2.35 26.69 24.29
C ASP A 122 1.61 26.61 25.63
N PRO A 123 1.41 27.74 26.33
CA PRO A 123 0.60 27.78 27.56
C PRO A 123 -0.86 27.36 27.34
N LYS A 124 -1.32 27.31 26.08
CA LYS A 124 -2.67 26.88 25.67
C LYS A 124 -2.75 25.42 25.20
N GLY A 125 -1.63 24.68 25.18
CA GLY A 125 -1.58 23.27 24.76
C GLY A 125 -0.35 22.91 23.92
N TYR A 126 -0.25 21.64 23.55
CA TYR A 126 0.83 21.14 22.71
C TYR A 126 0.52 21.36 21.22
N LYS A 127 1.51 21.87 20.48
CA LYS A 127 1.43 21.99 19.02
C LYS A 127 2.59 21.28 18.35
N VAL A 128 2.32 20.63 17.22
CA VAL A 128 3.35 20.08 16.35
C VAL A 128 3.52 21.04 15.17
N LYS A 129 4.75 21.55 15.01
CA LYS A 129 5.12 22.43 13.91
C LYS A 129 5.97 21.67 12.90
N PHE A 130 5.53 21.69 11.66
CA PHE A 130 6.17 21.10 10.49
C PHE A 130 6.83 22.23 9.71
N ILE A 131 8.13 22.16 9.47
CA ILE A 131 8.89 23.23 8.82
C ILE A 131 9.69 22.65 7.65
N VAL A 132 9.62 23.32 6.51
CA VAL A 132 10.49 23.07 5.36
C VAL A 132 11.22 24.36 5.01
N TRP A 133 12.54 24.25 4.90
CA TRP A 133 13.43 25.30 4.43
C TRP A 133 13.80 25.07 2.97
N HIS A 134 13.83 26.15 2.18
CA HIS A 134 14.23 26.12 0.77
C HIS A 134 13.51 25.04 -0.05
N GLY A 135 12.20 24.89 0.19
CA GLY A 135 11.38 23.87 -0.45
C GLY A 135 10.99 24.26 -1.87
N GLY A 136 11.21 23.37 -2.84
CA GLY A 136 10.50 23.46 -4.11
C GLY A 136 9.02 23.07 -3.96
N ARG A 137 8.18 23.40 -4.93
CA ARG A 137 6.72 23.16 -4.90
C ARG A 137 6.33 21.76 -4.42
N LYS A 138 7.00 20.70 -4.90
CA LYS A 138 6.73 19.30 -4.50
C LYS A 138 7.06 19.04 -3.03
N HIS A 139 8.11 19.66 -2.51
CA HIS A 139 8.55 19.47 -1.14
C HIS A 139 7.63 20.21 -0.15
N VAL A 140 7.17 21.41 -0.52
CA VAL A 140 6.19 22.17 0.28
C VAL A 140 4.88 21.40 0.41
N ALA A 141 4.44 20.71 -0.66
CA ALA A 141 3.23 19.88 -0.61
C ALA A 141 3.30 18.72 0.40
N CYS A 142 4.52 18.23 0.72
CA CYS A 142 4.71 17.18 1.70
C CYS A 142 4.38 17.61 3.13
N LEU A 143 4.44 18.91 3.46
CA LEU A 143 4.09 19.43 4.79
C LEU A 143 2.67 19.00 5.17
N ARG A 144 1.71 19.30 4.29
CA ARG A 144 0.31 18.95 4.47
C ARG A 144 0.08 17.45 4.54
N THR A 145 0.83 16.67 3.76
CA THR A 145 0.73 15.20 3.81
C THR A 145 1.10 14.69 5.19
N VAL A 146 2.23 15.12 5.74
CA VAL A 146 2.69 14.67 7.06
C VAL A 146 1.79 15.19 8.17
N LYS A 147 1.29 16.44 8.07
CA LYS A 147 0.27 16.96 8.97
C LYS A 147 -0.96 16.05 9.02
N SER A 148 -1.53 15.70 7.87
CA SER A 148 -2.70 14.80 7.80
C SER A 148 -2.40 13.39 8.31
N LEU A 149 -1.18 12.88 8.14
CA LEU A 149 -0.78 11.60 8.73
C LEU A 149 -0.82 11.65 10.26
N VAL A 150 -0.34 12.74 10.87
CA VAL A 150 -0.36 12.91 12.33
C VAL A 150 -1.78 13.13 12.83
N GLU A 151 -2.59 13.93 12.12
CA GLU A 151 -4.03 14.09 12.43
C GLU A 151 -4.75 12.75 12.46
N ASN A 152 -4.54 11.91 11.44
CA ASN A 152 -5.13 10.57 11.39
C ASN A 152 -4.65 9.67 12.53
N MET A 153 -3.36 9.75 12.91
CA MET A 153 -2.85 9.00 14.06
C MET A 153 -3.52 9.45 15.36
N ILE A 154 -3.73 10.75 15.56
CA ILE A 154 -4.42 11.30 16.73
C ILE A 154 -5.87 10.80 16.80
N ILE A 155 -6.61 10.87 15.69
CA ILE A 155 -7.98 10.36 15.60
C ILE A 155 -8.02 8.84 15.86
N GLY A 156 -7.03 8.11 15.33
CA GLY A 156 -6.89 6.67 15.51
C GLY A 156 -6.71 6.23 16.96
N VAL A 157 -5.82 6.90 17.72
CA VAL A 157 -5.57 6.53 19.13
C VAL A 157 -6.66 7.01 20.10
N THR A 158 -7.46 8.00 19.69
CA THR A 158 -8.57 8.53 20.48
C THR A 158 -9.86 7.76 20.17
N LYS A 159 -10.37 7.88 18.94
CA LYS A 159 -11.68 7.35 18.54
C LYS A 159 -11.59 5.98 17.88
N GLY A 160 -10.50 5.69 17.17
CA GLY A 160 -10.33 4.49 16.34
C GLY A 160 -11.17 4.52 15.07
N PHE A 161 -10.75 3.78 14.04
CA PHE A 161 -11.41 3.77 12.74
C PHE A 161 -12.29 2.53 12.57
N LEU A 162 -13.46 2.72 11.94
CA LEU A 162 -14.42 1.68 11.61
C LEU A 162 -14.88 1.83 10.16
N TYR A 163 -14.55 0.84 9.34
CA TYR A 163 -14.99 0.74 7.96
C TYR A 163 -16.08 -0.30 7.86
N LYS A 164 -17.27 0.11 7.43
CA LYS A 164 -18.35 -0.82 7.11
C LYS A 164 -18.21 -1.24 5.65
N MET A 165 -18.25 -2.53 5.40
CA MET A 165 -18.29 -3.08 4.06
C MET A 165 -19.53 -3.93 3.87
N ARG A 166 -20.16 -3.80 2.71
CA ARG A 166 -21.37 -4.53 2.35
C ARG A 166 -21.10 -5.42 1.15
N SER A 167 -21.55 -6.66 1.22
CA SER A 167 -21.59 -7.55 0.07
C SER A 167 -22.82 -7.28 -0.79
N VAL A 168 -22.60 -7.17 -2.09
CA VAL A 168 -23.64 -7.01 -3.12
C VAL A 168 -23.57 -8.23 -4.02
N TYR A 169 -24.72 -8.83 -4.30
CA TYR A 169 -24.84 -9.98 -5.18
C TYR A 169 -26.21 -10.00 -5.86
N ALA A 170 -26.30 -10.54 -7.07
CA ALA A 170 -27.58 -10.70 -7.77
C ALA A 170 -28.22 -12.08 -7.53
N HIS A 171 -27.47 -13.16 -7.78
CA HIS A 171 -28.03 -14.52 -7.81
C HIS A 171 -27.33 -15.48 -6.84
N PHE A 172 -25.99 -15.45 -6.79
CA PHE A 172 -25.23 -16.32 -5.90
C PHE A 172 -24.92 -15.57 -4.60
N PRO A 173 -25.48 -15.97 -3.43
CA PRO A 173 -25.17 -15.33 -2.16
C PRO A 173 -23.71 -15.57 -1.81
N ILE A 174 -23.03 -14.49 -1.42
CA ILE A 174 -21.62 -14.50 -1.04
C ILE A 174 -21.53 -14.85 0.45
N ASN A 175 -20.82 -15.93 0.78
CA ASN A 175 -20.61 -16.32 2.17
C ASN A 175 -19.26 -15.76 2.63
N ILE A 176 -19.30 -14.88 3.63
CA ILE A 176 -18.11 -14.35 4.28
C ILE A 176 -17.97 -15.07 5.61
N ILE A 177 -16.84 -15.71 5.83
CA ILE A 177 -16.53 -16.41 7.07
C ILE A 177 -15.30 -15.74 7.67
N ILE A 178 -15.45 -15.23 8.89
CA ILE A 178 -14.33 -14.69 9.65
C ILE A 178 -13.66 -15.86 10.37
N SER A 179 -12.32 -15.96 10.28
CA SER A 179 -11.57 -16.95 11.06
C SER A 179 -11.61 -16.63 12.55
N ASP A 180 -11.45 -17.63 13.41
CA ASP A 180 -11.54 -17.47 14.87
C ASP A 180 -10.60 -16.38 15.43
N ASP A 181 -9.45 -16.17 14.78
CA ASP A 181 -8.48 -15.13 15.15
C ASP A 181 -8.90 -13.69 14.77
N ALA A 182 -10.05 -13.51 14.10
CA ALA A 182 -10.56 -12.23 13.56
C ALA A 182 -9.58 -11.45 12.65
N ARG A 183 -8.51 -12.13 12.19
CA ARG A 183 -7.41 -11.59 11.37
C ARG A 183 -7.40 -12.09 9.93
N SER A 184 -8.30 -13.00 9.58
CA SER A 184 -8.44 -13.47 8.21
C SER A 184 -9.91 -13.62 7.86
N VAL A 185 -10.20 -13.35 6.60
CA VAL A 185 -11.54 -13.45 6.03
C VAL A 185 -11.50 -14.45 4.88
N GLU A 186 -12.39 -15.44 4.94
CA GLU A 186 -12.61 -16.39 3.86
C GLU A 186 -13.89 -16.03 3.11
N ILE A 187 -13.79 -15.92 1.80
CA ILE A 187 -14.91 -15.59 0.92
C ILE A 187 -15.20 -16.80 0.06
N ARG A 188 -16.43 -17.31 0.17
CA ARG A 188 -16.91 -18.51 -0.52
C ARG A 188 -18.10 -18.16 -1.41
N ASN A 189 -18.29 -18.97 -2.45
CA ASN A 189 -19.41 -18.88 -3.39
C ASN A 189 -19.49 -17.54 -4.16
N PHE A 190 -18.38 -16.82 -4.31
CA PHE A 190 -18.34 -15.60 -5.11
C PHE A 190 -18.61 -15.92 -6.59
N LEU A 191 -19.68 -15.35 -7.16
CA LEU A 191 -20.12 -15.59 -8.54
C LEU A 191 -20.37 -17.08 -8.87
N GLY A 192 -20.65 -17.91 -7.85
CA GLY A 192 -20.81 -19.36 -8.00
C GLY A 192 -19.49 -20.14 -8.14
N GLU A 193 -18.34 -19.51 -7.86
CA GLU A 193 -17.06 -20.21 -7.85
C GLU A 193 -16.94 -21.16 -6.65
N LYS A 194 -16.40 -22.36 -6.88
CA LYS A 194 -16.05 -23.32 -5.82
C LYS A 194 -14.74 -22.97 -5.09
N ARG A 195 -13.97 -22.02 -5.62
CA ARG A 195 -12.69 -21.60 -5.05
C ARG A 195 -12.92 -20.73 -3.82
N VAL A 196 -12.26 -21.06 -2.72
CA VAL A 196 -12.22 -20.21 -1.52
C VAL A 196 -11.16 -19.13 -1.71
N ARG A 197 -11.52 -17.87 -1.45
CA ARG A 197 -10.59 -16.73 -1.47
C ARG A 197 -10.26 -16.36 -0.02
N HIS A 198 -9.01 -16.57 0.37
CA HIS A 198 -8.52 -16.20 1.71
C HIS A 198 -7.85 -14.84 1.64
N VAL A 199 -8.23 -13.93 2.52
CA VAL A 199 -7.64 -12.59 2.63
C VAL A 199 -7.11 -12.39 4.05
N PRO A 200 -5.78 -12.37 4.24
CA PRO A 200 -5.20 -12.02 5.53
C PRO A 200 -5.30 -10.52 5.79
N MET A 201 -5.62 -10.14 7.01
CA MET A 201 -5.66 -8.76 7.47
C MET A 201 -4.28 -8.31 7.94
N LEU A 202 -4.06 -6.99 7.94
CA LEU A 202 -2.85 -6.39 8.47
C LEU A 202 -2.86 -6.35 10.01
N GLU A 203 -1.66 -6.23 10.58
CA GLU A 203 -1.48 -6.23 12.03
C GLU A 203 -2.22 -5.08 12.73
N GLY A 204 -2.96 -5.41 13.79
CA GLY A 204 -3.72 -4.44 14.59
C GLY A 204 -5.08 -4.06 13.97
N VAL A 205 -5.51 -4.77 12.93
CA VAL A 205 -6.84 -4.68 12.34
C VAL A 205 -7.65 -5.91 12.73
N THR A 206 -8.88 -5.71 13.18
CA THR A 206 -9.83 -6.77 13.49
C THR A 206 -11.04 -6.69 12.57
N VAL A 207 -11.61 -7.85 12.23
CA VAL A 207 -12.83 -7.94 11.42
C VAL A 207 -13.93 -8.56 12.25
N THR A 208 -15.10 -7.92 12.25
CA THR A 208 -16.29 -8.38 12.97
C THR A 208 -17.51 -8.35 12.06
N GLU A 209 -18.37 -9.35 12.16
CA GLU A 209 -19.68 -9.35 11.50
C GLU A 209 -20.62 -8.36 12.19
N SER A 210 -21.33 -7.55 11.39
CA SER A 210 -22.31 -6.59 11.92
C SER A 210 -23.57 -7.34 12.35
N LYS A 211 -24.00 -7.14 13.61
CA LYS A 211 -25.27 -7.69 14.10
C LYS A 211 -26.49 -6.89 13.63
N ALA A 212 -26.27 -5.64 13.23
CA ALA A 212 -27.33 -4.71 12.88
C ALA A 212 -27.91 -4.97 11.49
N GLN A 213 -27.06 -5.42 10.57
CA GLN A 213 -27.44 -5.60 9.18
C GLN A 213 -26.81 -6.88 8.63
N LYS A 214 -27.64 -7.68 7.95
CA LYS A 214 -27.18 -8.86 7.24
C LYS A 214 -26.22 -8.47 6.11
N ASP A 215 -25.25 -9.33 5.83
CA ASP A 215 -24.33 -9.20 4.70
C ASP A 215 -23.42 -7.94 4.80
N GLU A 216 -23.14 -7.53 6.03
CA GLU A 216 -22.24 -6.43 6.39
C GLU A 216 -21.12 -6.91 7.31
N ILE A 217 -19.88 -6.58 6.92
CA ILE A 217 -18.68 -6.77 7.74
C ILE A 217 -18.14 -5.42 8.18
N THR A 218 -17.59 -5.38 9.38
CA THR A 218 -16.97 -4.19 9.95
C THR A 218 -15.50 -4.46 10.18
N ILE A 219 -14.66 -3.55 9.69
CA ILE A 219 -13.21 -3.61 9.84
C ILE A 219 -12.82 -2.49 10.78
N GLN A 220 -12.19 -2.86 11.89
CA GLN A 220 -11.83 -1.96 12.98
C GLN A 220 -10.32 -1.93 13.16
N GLY A 221 -9.78 -0.78 13.51
CA GLY A 221 -8.37 -0.65 13.82
C GLY A 221 -7.97 0.76 14.22
N LEU A 222 -6.76 0.88 14.75
CA LEU A 222 -6.20 2.17 15.19
C LEU A 222 -5.60 2.95 14.02
N ASP A 223 -5.00 2.25 13.05
CA ASP A 223 -4.31 2.88 11.92
C ASP A 223 -5.19 2.86 10.66
N ILE A 224 -5.52 4.04 10.15
CA ILE A 224 -6.34 4.22 8.95
C ILE A 224 -5.71 3.58 7.69
N GLU A 225 -4.38 3.56 7.59
CA GLU A 225 -3.70 3.01 6.42
C GLU A 225 -3.85 1.49 6.39
N LYS A 226 -3.67 0.84 7.54
CA LYS A 226 -3.84 -0.61 7.66
C LYS A 226 -5.29 -1.04 7.50
N VAL A 227 -6.23 -0.30 8.10
CA VAL A 227 -7.67 -0.55 7.93
C VAL A 227 -8.08 -0.39 6.46
N GLY A 228 -7.66 0.70 5.83
CA GLY A 228 -7.97 0.99 4.42
C GLY A 228 -7.35 -0.03 3.46
N GLN A 229 -6.11 -0.45 3.69
CA GLN A 229 -5.45 -1.46 2.88
C GLN A 229 -6.07 -2.85 3.05
N SER A 230 -6.54 -3.18 4.26
CA SER A 230 -7.24 -4.45 4.54
C SER A 230 -8.59 -4.48 3.82
N ALA A 231 -9.37 -3.39 3.91
CA ALA A 231 -10.60 -3.23 3.13
C ALA A 231 -10.37 -3.32 1.61
N ALA A 232 -9.32 -2.67 1.10
CA ALA A 232 -8.95 -2.73 -0.30
C ALA A 232 -8.57 -4.16 -0.73
N SER A 233 -7.87 -4.91 0.11
CA SER A 233 -7.49 -6.30 -0.17
C SER A 233 -8.70 -7.22 -0.32
N ILE A 234 -9.73 -7.03 0.52
CA ILE A 234 -11.02 -7.74 0.39
C ILE A 234 -11.72 -7.39 -0.92
N HIS A 235 -11.81 -6.09 -1.25
CA HIS A 235 -12.44 -5.65 -2.48
C HIS A 235 -11.71 -6.18 -3.72
N THR A 236 -10.37 -6.07 -3.78
CA THR A 236 -9.56 -6.59 -4.89
C THR A 236 -9.67 -8.11 -5.01
N ALA A 237 -9.76 -8.81 -3.87
CA ALA A 237 -10.01 -10.25 -3.86
C ALA A 237 -11.41 -10.60 -4.42
N CYS A 238 -12.38 -9.69 -4.41
CA CYS A 238 -13.73 -9.87 -4.94
C CYS A 238 -13.97 -9.21 -6.30
N LEU A 239 -12.91 -8.86 -7.05
CA LEU A 239 -13.11 -8.31 -8.40
C LEU A 239 -13.48 -9.39 -9.41
N VAL A 240 -14.52 -9.10 -10.19
CA VAL A 240 -14.91 -9.91 -11.35
C VAL A 240 -13.89 -9.69 -12.48
N LYS A 241 -13.38 -10.79 -13.05
CA LYS A 241 -12.44 -10.77 -14.17
C LYS A 241 -13.10 -11.37 -15.42
N ASN A 242 -12.66 -10.93 -16.60
CA ASN A 242 -13.09 -11.46 -17.90
C ASN A 242 -14.62 -11.38 -18.17
N LYS A 243 -15.32 -10.45 -17.51
CA LYS A 243 -16.75 -10.15 -17.72
C LYS A 243 -16.97 -8.63 -17.69
N ASP A 244 -18.12 -8.18 -18.19
CA ASP A 244 -18.49 -6.76 -18.13
C ASP A 244 -18.88 -6.34 -16.71
N ILE A 245 -18.06 -5.48 -16.12
CA ILE A 245 -18.22 -4.94 -14.77
C ILE A 245 -19.48 -4.09 -14.60
N ARG A 246 -20.09 -3.60 -15.69
CA ARG A 246 -21.32 -2.80 -15.62
C ARG A 246 -22.57 -3.66 -15.42
N LYS A 247 -22.50 -4.94 -15.80
CA LYS A 247 -23.59 -5.90 -15.63
C LYS A 247 -23.39 -6.76 -14.39
N PHE A 248 -22.14 -7.11 -14.08
CA PHE A 248 -21.78 -7.91 -12.91
C PHE A 248 -21.21 -7.00 -11.81
N LEU A 249 -22.10 -6.46 -10.99
CA LEU A 249 -21.77 -5.60 -9.84
C LEU A 249 -21.56 -6.40 -8.54
N ASP A 250 -21.43 -7.73 -8.65
CA ASP A 250 -21.20 -8.62 -7.51
C ASP A 250 -19.83 -8.33 -6.90
N GLY A 251 -19.78 -8.08 -5.59
CA GLY A 251 -18.57 -7.64 -4.91
C GLY A 251 -18.79 -7.28 -3.46
N ILE A 252 -17.71 -6.90 -2.78
CA ILE A 252 -17.75 -6.39 -1.40
C ILE A 252 -17.19 -4.97 -1.42
N TYR A 253 -18.01 -3.99 -1.05
CA TYR A 253 -17.70 -2.56 -1.17
C TYR A 253 -17.73 -1.88 0.18
N VAL A 254 -16.91 -0.84 0.36
CA VAL A 254 -16.96 0.02 1.54
C VAL A 254 -18.22 0.88 1.45
N SER A 255 -19.14 0.74 2.39
CA SER A 255 -20.37 1.54 2.47
C SER A 255 -20.13 2.83 3.24
N GLU A 256 -19.51 2.74 4.42
CA GLU A 256 -19.31 3.86 5.31
C GLU A 256 -17.89 3.83 5.90
N ARG A 257 -17.30 5.02 6.05
CA ARG A 257 -16.07 5.24 6.80
C ARG A 257 -16.41 6.10 8.01
N THR A 258 -16.25 5.51 9.18
CA THR A 258 -16.67 6.10 10.45
C THR A 258 -15.61 5.85 11.51
N THR A 259 -15.81 6.40 12.70
CA THR A 259 -15.02 6.10 13.89
C THR A 259 -15.78 5.11 14.79
N ILE A 260 -15.05 4.38 15.63
CA ILE A 260 -15.65 3.42 16.57
C ILE A 260 -16.47 4.17 17.62
N GLU A 261 -15.86 5.19 18.21
CA GLU A 261 -16.57 6.17 19.03
C GLU A 261 -17.15 7.25 18.11
N LYS A 262 -18.46 7.44 18.21
CA LYS A 262 -19.15 8.56 17.56
C LYS A 262 -19.09 9.73 18.52
N ASP A 263 -18.71 10.90 18.03
CA ASP A 263 -18.94 12.12 18.78
C ASP A 263 -20.45 12.32 18.85
N GLU A 264 -20.99 12.46 20.06
CA GLU A 264 -22.38 12.87 20.29
C GLU A 264 -22.63 14.31 19.80
#